data_AF-Q4JIV6-F1
#
_entry.id   AF-Q4JIV6-F1
#
_cell.length_a   1.000
_cell.length_b   1.000
_cell.length_c   1.000
_cell.angle_alpha   90.00
_cell.angle_beta   90.00
_cell.angle_gamma   90.00
#
_symmetry.space_group_name_H-M   'P 1'
#
loop_
_entity.id
_entity.type
_entity.pdbx_description
1 polymer ?
#
loop_
_entity_poly.entity_id
_entity_poly.type
_entity_poly.pdbx_seq_one_letter_code
_entity_poly.pdbx_strand_id
1 'polypeptide(L)'
;SFRTKCLEDNVTPIFKRGSRGDPGNYRPVSLASVPGKLVETIVKNKIVRHIEKHKLLSNSQHGFCKGKSCLTNLLEFFEGVNKHVDKGDPVDIVYLDFQKAFDKVPHQRLLSKVSCHGIKGKVLSWIENWLKDW
;
A
#
# COMPACT_ATOMS: atom_id res chain seq x y z
N SER A 1 -24.34 -22.61 5.11
CA SER A 1 -23.20 -23.14 4.33
C SER A 1 -22.95 -22.42 2.98
N PHE A 2 -23.29 -21.12 2.83
CA PHE A 2 -23.15 -20.40 1.54
C PHE A 2 -22.39 -19.06 1.64
N ARG A 3 -21.80 -18.72 2.80
CA ARG A 3 -21.25 -17.38 3.08
C ARG A 3 -19.75 -17.22 2.86
N THR A 4 -18.99 -18.30 2.73
CA THR A 4 -17.51 -18.26 2.70
C THR A 4 -16.90 -18.56 1.33
N LYS A 5 -17.61 -19.26 0.43
CA LYS A 5 -17.04 -19.69 -0.85
C LYS A 5 -16.83 -18.57 -1.88
N CYS A 6 -17.49 -17.43 -1.71
CA CYS A 6 -17.36 -16.29 -2.63
C CYS A 6 -16.18 -15.38 -2.31
N LEU A 7 -15.40 -15.65 -1.27
CA LEU A 7 -14.24 -14.84 -0.85
C LEU A 7 -12.92 -15.64 -0.89
N GLU A 8 -12.92 -16.82 -1.50
CA GLU A 8 -11.69 -17.60 -1.67
C GLU A 8 -10.80 -16.95 -2.74
N ASP A 9 -9.60 -16.54 -2.33
CA ASP A 9 -8.58 -15.97 -3.19
C ASP A 9 -7.66 -17.08 -3.72
N ASN A 10 -7.53 -17.17 -5.05
CA ASN A 10 -6.53 -18.04 -5.66
C ASN A 10 -5.18 -17.32 -5.72
N VAL A 11 -4.18 -17.86 -5.02
CA VAL A 11 -2.81 -17.32 -5.03
C VAL A 11 -2.08 -17.87 -6.26
N THR A 12 -1.82 -17.00 -7.24
CA THR A 12 -1.03 -17.34 -8.42
C THR A 12 0.37 -16.72 -8.30
N PRO A 13 1.45 -17.50 -8.32
CA PRO A 13 2.80 -16.96 -8.27
C PRO A 13 3.21 -16.37 -9.63
N ILE A 14 3.56 -15.09 -9.67
CA ILE A 14 4.09 -14.43 -10.87
C ILE A 14 5.60 -14.35 -10.77
N PHE A 15 6.29 -14.93 -11.75
CA PHE A 15 7.75 -14.87 -11.83
C PHE A 15 8.24 -13.43 -12.06
N LYS A 16 9.22 -12.98 -11.26
CA LYS A 16 9.76 -11.62 -11.34
C LYS A 16 11.08 -11.55 -12.11
N ARG A 17 12.13 -12.25 -11.65
CA ARG A 17 13.50 -12.27 -12.22
C ARG A 17 14.37 -13.32 -11.53
N GLY A 18 15.48 -13.75 -12.12
CA GLY A 18 16.45 -14.69 -11.51
C GLY A 18 16.20 -16.15 -11.88
N SER A 19 16.52 -17.08 -10.98
CA SER A 19 16.31 -18.52 -11.21
C SER A 19 14.85 -18.91 -10.96
N ARG A 20 14.27 -19.70 -11.87
CA ARG A 20 12.90 -20.26 -11.73
C ARG A 20 12.79 -21.34 -10.65
N GLY A 21 13.92 -21.89 -10.20
CA GLY A 21 13.95 -22.87 -9.11
C GLY A 21 13.90 -22.27 -7.71
N ASP A 22 14.02 -20.94 -7.57
CA ASP A 22 13.98 -20.24 -6.28
C ASP A 22 12.60 -19.61 -6.05
N PRO A 23 11.82 -20.09 -5.05
CA PRO A 23 10.52 -19.53 -4.69
C PRO A 23 10.57 -18.04 -4.35
N GLY A 24 11.72 -17.52 -3.89
CA GLY A 24 11.92 -16.10 -3.58
C GLY A 24 11.83 -15.17 -4.79
N ASN A 25 11.91 -15.70 -6.00
CA ASN A 25 11.81 -14.96 -7.26
C ASN A 25 10.38 -14.82 -7.80
N TYR A 26 9.40 -15.37 -7.09
CA TYR A 26 7.99 -15.26 -7.40
C TYR A 26 7.32 -14.25 -6.48
N ARG A 27 6.34 -13.53 -7.03
CA ARG A 27 5.42 -12.68 -6.28
C ARG A 27 4.08 -13.40 -6.20
N PRO A 28 3.61 -13.79 -5.01
CA PRO A 28 2.25 -14.30 -4.87
C PRO A 28 1.27 -13.17 -5.20
N VAL A 29 0.32 -13.43 -6.10
CA VAL A 29 -0.78 -12.52 -6.40
C VAL A 29 -2.08 -13.23 -6.09
N SER A 30 -2.80 -12.73 -5.10
CA SER A 30 -4.14 -13.19 -4.75
C SER A 30 -5.14 -12.65 -5.76
N LEU A 31 -5.79 -13.56 -6.48
CA LEU A 31 -6.89 -13.24 -7.39
C LEU A 31 -8.21 -13.33 -6.62
N ALA A 32 -8.64 -12.18 -6.11
CA ALA A 32 -9.96 -12.07 -5.51
C ALA A 32 -11.08 -12.33 -6.52
N SER A 33 -12.12 -13.00 -6.04
CA SER A 33 -13.36 -13.21 -6.78
C SER A 33 -13.98 -11.86 -7.21
N VAL A 34 -14.80 -11.87 -8.25
CA VAL A 34 -15.53 -10.66 -8.70
C VAL A 34 -16.32 -10.00 -7.55
N PRO A 35 -17.11 -10.73 -6.73
CA PRO A 35 -17.77 -10.12 -5.58
C PRO A 35 -16.79 -9.63 -4.50
N GLY A 36 -15.66 -10.31 -4.28
CA GLY A 36 -14.60 -9.86 -3.37
C GLY A 36 -14.03 -8.50 -3.79
N LYS A 37 -13.63 -8.37 -5.06
CA LYS A 37 -13.14 -7.10 -5.64
C LYS A 37 -14.14 -5.96 -5.52
N LEU A 38 -15.43 -6.25 -5.65
CA LEU A 38 -16.48 -5.24 -5.49
C LEU A 38 -16.51 -4.70 -4.05
N VAL A 39 -16.53 -5.58 -3.05
CA VAL A 39 -16.53 -5.20 -1.63
C VAL A 39 -15.25 -4.44 -1.28
N GLU A 40 -14.09 -4.96 -1.68
CA GLU A 40 -12.79 -4.31 -1.50
C GLU A 40 -12.76 -2.90 -2.10
N THR A 41 -13.30 -2.74 -3.32
CA THR A 41 -13.37 -1.43 -3.99
C THR A 41 -14.24 -0.45 -3.21
N ILE A 42 -15.39 -0.90 -2.70
CA ILE A 42 -16.28 -0.06 -1.88
C ILE A 42 -15.58 0.38 -0.59
N VAL A 43 -14.95 -0.56 0.12
CA VAL A 43 -14.23 -0.28 1.37
C VAL A 43 -13.04 0.64 1.12
N LYS A 44 -12.20 0.34 0.12
CA LYS A 44 -11.08 1.17 -0.32
C LYS A 44 -11.52 2.59 -0.61
N ASN A 45 -12.59 2.79 -1.39
CA ASN A 45 -13.05 4.13 -1.75
C ASN A 45 -13.48 4.94 -0.52
N LYS A 46 -14.11 4.31 0.47
CA LYS A 46 -14.45 4.98 1.74
C LYS A 46 -13.21 5.37 2.55
N ILE A 47 -12.25 4.46 2.65
CA ILE A 47 -10.99 4.69 3.38
C ILE A 47 -10.18 5.82 2.72
N VAL A 48 -10.02 5.80 1.40
CA VAL A 48 -9.29 6.84 0.66
C VAL A 48 -9.94 8.20 0.85
N ARG A 49 -11.27 8.30 0.73
CA ARG A 49 -12.00 9.56 0.99
C ARG A 49 -11.80 10.07 2.41
N HIS A 50 -11.78 9.19 3.40
CA HIS A 50 -11.51 9.56 4.80
C HIS A 50 -10.09 10.11 4.96
N ILE A 51 -9.10 9.41 4.42
CA ILE A 51 -7.69 9.83 4.45
C ILE A 51 -7.49 11.19 3.78
N GLU A 52 -8.10 11.40 2.60
CA GLU A 52 -8.04 12.67 1.87
C GLU A 52 -8.72 13.80 2.64
N LYS A 53 -9.94 13.57 3.14
CA LYS A 53 -10.72 14.56 3.89
C LYS A 53 -9.98 15.05 5.15
N HIS A 54 -9.31 14.14 5.85
CA HIS A 54 -8.60 14.44 7.09
C HIS A 54 -7.10 14.70 6.89
N LYS A 55 -6.60 14.74 5.65
CA LYS A 55 -5.19 14.97 5.31
C LYS A 55 -4.22 14.09 6.12
N LEU A 56 -4.53 12.80 6.21
CA LEU A 56 -3.80 11.86 7.09
C LEU A 56 -2.47 11.36 6.51
N LEU A 57 -2.16 11.68 5.25
CA LEU A 57 -0.91 11.33 4.58
C LEU A 57 -0.04 12.58 4.39
N SER A 58 1.28 12.37 4.40
CA SER A 58 2.25 13.43 4.09
C SER A 58 2.03 13.99 2.69
N ASN A 59 2.27 15.29 2.51
CA ASN A 59 2.25 15.92 1.20
C ASN A 59 3.36 15.38 0.28
N SER A 60 4.47 14.89 0.83
CA SER A 60 5.54 14.22 0.08
C SER A 60 5.23 12.75 -0.27
N GLN A 61 4.08 12.20 0.14
CA GLN A 61 3.67 10.86 -0.27
C GLN A 61 3.01 10.94 -1.65
N HIS A 62 3.62 10.31 -2.66
CA HIS A 62 3.06 10.22 -4.03
C HIS A 62 2.49 8.83 -4.36
N GLY A 63 3.05 7.77 -3.77
CA GLY A 63 2.59 6.40 -3.99
C GLY A 63 1.14 6.22 -3.54
N PHE A 64 0.32 5.60 -4.41
CA PHE A 64 -1.09 5.27 -4.17
C PHE A 64 -2.01 6.47 -3.84
N CYS A 65 -1.57 7.70 -4.13
CA CYS A 65 -2.34 8.91 -3.89
C CYS A 65 -2.99 9.42 -5.19
N LYS A 66 -4.27 9.82 -5.12
CA LYS A 66 -4.97 10.37 -6.29
C LYS A 66 -4.31 11.70 -6.72
N GLY A 67 -4.12 11.85 -8.03
CA GLY A 67 -3.53 13.07 -8.59
C GLY A 67 -2.01 13.20 -8.43
N LYS A 68 -1.35 12.18 -7.86
CA LYS A 68 0.11 12.11 -7.75
C LYS A 68 0.66 10.94 -8.57
N SER A 69 1.84 11.15 -9.13
CA SER A 69 2.54 10.18 -9.98
C SER A 69 4.04 10.17 -9.66
N CYS A 70 4.76 9.18 -10.21
CA CYS A 70 6.22 9.13 -10.13
C CYS A 70 6.87 10.41 -10.70
N LEU A 71 6.27 11.00 -11.74
CA LEU A 71 6.75 12.24 -12.33
C LEU A 71 6.61 13.41 -11.35
N THR A 72 5.43 13.58 -10.72
CA THR A 72 5.25 14.64 -9.72
C THR A 72 6.21 14.51 -8.54
N ASN A 73 6.50 13.28 -8.11
CA ASN A 73 7.47 13.01 -7.05
C ASN A 73 8.89 13.44 -7.47
N LEU A 74 9.27 13.11 -8.70
CA LEU A 74 10.58 13.45 -9.24
C LEU A 74 10.75 14.97 -9.38
N LEU A 75 9.71 15.66 -9.83
CA LEU A 75 9.70 17.12 -9.95
C LEU A 75 9.83 17.79 -8.58
N GLU A 76 9.04 17.38 -7.58
CA GLU A 76 9.12 17.92 -6.22
C GLU A 76 10.50 17.67 -5.59
N PHE A 77 11.07 16.49 -5.84
CA PHE A 77 12.43 16.16 -5.41
C PHE A 77 13.49 17.09 -6.04
N PHE A 78 13.49 17.24 -7.37
CA PHE A 78 14.45 18.10 -8.06
C PHE A 78 14.29 19.57 -7.69
N GLU A 79 13.06 20.04 -7.49
CA GLU A 79 12.82 21.40 -7.01
C GLU A 79 13.44 21.62 -5.62
N GLY A 80 13.35 20.62 -4.73
CA GLY A 80 14.00 20.65 -3.42
C GLY A 80 15.53 20.69 -3.53
N VAL A 81 16.12 19.82 -4.37
CA VAL A 81 17.57 19.76 -4.59
C VAL A 81 18.08 21.07 -5.18
N ASN A 82 17.44 21.58 -6.24
CA ASN A 82 17.87 22.81 -6.92
C ASN A 82 17.87 24.02 -5.97
N LYS A 83 16.86 24.13 -5.09
CA LYS A 83 16.80 25.21 -4.09
C LYS A 83 18.00 25.25 -3.14
N HIS A 84 18.61 24.11 -2.84
CA HIS A 84 19.82 24.03 -2.01
C HIS A 84 21.09 24.25 -2.83
N VAL A 85 21.14 23.68 -4.03
CA VAL A 85 22.27 23.88 -4.97
C VAL A 85 22.43 25.36 -5.33
N ASP A 86 21.34 26.07 -5.60
CA ASP A 86 21.36 27.51 -5.93
C ASP A 86 21.90 28.39 -4.79
N LYS A 87 21.80 27.91 -3.55
CA LYS A 87 22.35 28.60 -2.36
C LYS A 87 23.82 28.24 -2.10
N GLY A 88 24.36 27.26 -2.82
CA GLY A 88 25.67 26.67 -2.56
C GLY A 88 25.69 25.73 -1.36
N ASP A 89 24.53 25.27 -0.87
CA ASP A 89 24.46 24.29 0.21
C ASP A 89 24.83 22.90 -0.31
N PRO A 90 25.63 22.10 0.43
CA PRO A 90 25.86 20.71 0.08
C PRO A 90 24.56 19.89 0.23
N VAL A 91 24.31 18.97 -0.71
CA VAL A 91 23.13 18.10 -0.72
C VAL A 91 23.55 16.63 -0.80
N ASP A 92 23.16 15.87 0.22
CA ASP A 92 23.32 14.42 0.27
C ASP A 92 21.97 13.72 0.13
N ILE A 93 21.89 12.67 -0.70
CA ILE A 93 20.66 11.94 -0.98
C ILE A 93 20.81 10.49 -0.54
N VAL A 94 19.85 10.00 0.27
CA VAL A 94 19.79 8.60 0.73
C VAL A 94 18.54 7.93 0.17
N TYR A 95 18.74 6.87 -0.61
CA TYR A 95 17.65 6.03 -1.11
C TYR A 95 17.43 4.82 -0.21
N LEU A 96 16.18 4.58 0.18
CA LEU A 96 15.78 3.45 1.02
C LEU A 96 14.74 2.60 0.27
N ASP A 97 14.97 1.29 0.19
CA ASP A 97 14.02 0.33 -0.37
C ASP A 97 13.76 -0.83 0.60
N PHE A 98 12.50 -1.25 0.71
CA PHE A 98 12.08 -2.33 1.59
C PHE A 98 11.94 -3.63 0.80
N GLN A 99 12.80 -4.61 1.12
CA GLN A 99 12.68 -5.94 0.54
C GLN A 99 11.41 -6.64 1.04
N LYS A 100 10.54 -7.05 0.11
CA LYS A 100 9.26 -7.73 0.40
C LYS A 100 8.36 -6.91 1.35
N ALA A 101 8.19 -5.63 1.03
CA ALA A 101 7.50 -4.67 1.88
C ALA A 101 6.12 -5.12 2.36
N PHE A 102 5.30 -5.72 1.50
CA PHE A 102 3.95 -6.20 1.85
C PHE A 102 3.99 -7.45 2.73
N ASP A 103 4.85 -8.41 2.41
CA ASP A 103 4.98 -9.68 3.15
C ASP A 103 5.54 -9.49 4.57
N LYS A 104 6.23 -8.37 4.85
CA LYS A 104 6.89 -8.10 6.13
C LYS A 104 6.13 -7.12 7.03
N VAL A 105 4.93 -6.67 6.65
CA VAL A 105 4.17 -5.72 7.48
C VAL A 105 3.60 -6.44 8.72
N PRO A 106 3.91 -6.02 9.96
CA PRO A 106 3.33 -6.63 11.15
C PRO A 106 1.84 -6.28 11.27
N HIS A 107 0.95 -7.27 11.17
CA HIS A 107 -0.50 -7.06 11.13
C HIS A 107 -1.02 -6.28 12.34
N GLN A 108 -0.53 -6.57 13.56
CA GLN A 108 -0.94 -5.86 14.77
C GLN A 108 -0.55 -4.36 14.75
N ARG A 109 0.63 -4.04 14.23
CA ARG A 109 1.08 -2.64 14.08
C ARG A 109 0.27 -1.91 13.01
N LEU A 110 -0.05 -2.60 11.91
CA LEU A 110 -0.91 -2.06 10.86
C LEU A 110 -2.31 -1.73 11.40
N LEU A 111 -2.95 -2.67 12.10
CA LEU A 111 -4.26 -2.47 12.71
C LEU A 111 -4.27 -1.32 13.72
N SER A 112 -3.23 -1.23 14.55
CA SER A 112 -3.06 -0.11 15.49
C SER A 112 -2.99 1.22 14.75
N LYS A 113 -2.22 1.30 13.66
CA LYS A 113 -2.09 2.51 12.85
C LYS A 113 -3.41 2.89 12.17
N VAL A 114 -4.14 1.91 11.63
CA VAL A 114 -5.47 2.11 11.03
C VAL A 114 -6.46 2.68 12.05
N SER A 115 -6.47 2.14 13.28
CA SER A 115 -7.29 2.65 14.38
C SER A 115 -6.91 4.09 14.79
N CYS A 116 -5.60 4.40 14.87
CA CYS A 116 -5.11 5.75 15.16
C CYS A 116 -5.50 6.77 14.08
N HIS A 117 -5.64 6.36 12.83
CA HIS A 117 -6.16 7.18 11.74
C HIS A 117 -7.68 7.38 11.77
N GLY A 118 -8.36 6.89 12.82
CA GLY A 118 -9.79 7.09 13.04
C GLY A 118 -10.69 6.07 12.34
N ILE A 119 -10.12 5.03 11.71
CA ILE A 119 -10.90 3.94 11.12
C ILE A 119 -11.24 2.94 12.22
N LYS A 120 -12.53 2.91 12.61
CA LYS A 120 -13.03 2.12 13.75
C LYS A 120 -14.28 1.31 13.39
N GLY A 121 -14.74 0.50 14.34
CA GLY A 121 -15.98 -0.27 14.23
C GLY A 121 -15.93 -1.34 13.14
N LYS A 122 -17.03 -1.52 12.40
CA LYS A 122 -17.21 -2.60 11.42
C LYS A 122 -16.12 -2.64 10.34
N VAL A 123 -15.60 -1.48 9.93
CA VAL A 123 -14.52 -1.41 8.92
C VAL A 123 -13.21 -1.95 9.49
N LEU A 124 -12.86 -1.58 10.72
CA LEU A 124 -11.67 -2.09 11.39
C LEU A 124 -11.77 -3.60 11.61
N SER A 125 -12.91 -4.10 12.08
CA SER A 125 -13.15 -5.54 12.24
C SER A 125 -13.09 -6.30 10.91
N TRP A 126 -13.57 -5.70 9.82
CA TRP A 126 -13.45 -6.29 8.49
C TRP A 126 -11.99 -6.38 8.03
N ILE A 127 -11.20 -5.32 8.22
CA ILE A 127 -9.75 -5.33 7.91
C ILE A 127 -9.02 -6.37 8.75
N GLU A 128 -9.34 -6.46 10.05
CA GLU A 128 -8.75 -7.46 10.95
C GLU A 128 -9.04 -8.88 10.48
N ASN A 129 -10.27 -9.19 10.09
CA ASN A 129 -10.62 -10.51 9.58
C ASN A 129 -9.94 -10.79 8.23
N TRP A 130 -9.93 -9.81 7.33
CA TRP A 130 -9.25 -9.94 6.03
C TRP A 130 -7.75 -10.23 6.18
N LEU A 131 -7.09 -9.65 7.19
CA LEU A 131 -5.67 -9.92 7.50
C LEU A 131 -5.43 -11.24 8.24
N LYS A 132 -6.46 -11.92 8.75
CA LYS A 132 -6.35 -13.25 9.36
C LYS A 132 -6.42 -14.37 8.32
N ASP A 133 -7.11 -14.10 7.22
CA ASP A 133 -7.29 -15.04 6.10
C ASP A 133 -6.13 -14.95 5.08
N TRP A 134 -5.06 -14.21 5.41
CA TRP A 134 -3.86 -13.94 4.61
C TRP A 134 -2.62 -14.59 5.25
#